data_AF-A0A942YTN6-F1
#
_entry.id   AF-A0A942YTN6-F1
#
_cell.length_a   1.000
_cell.length_b   1.000
_cell.length_c   1.000
_cell.angle_alpha   90.00
_cell.angle_beta   90.00
_cell.angle_gamma   90.00
#
_symmetry.space_group_name_H-M   'P 1'
#
loop_
_entity.id
_entity.type
_entity.pdbx_description
1 polymer ?
#
loop_
_entity_poly.entity_id
_entity_poly.type
_entity_poly.pdbx_seq_one_letter_code
_entity_poly.pdbx_strand_id
1 'polypeptide(L)'
;MEITKFDRQTLNLLQKAFEIVLEQNKIPFKKIGIAEEAEQLVFLYEGKAEEVHVFKWKKASSIGVSIGVLAQSVLTPIIPHLRLLS
;
A
#
# COMPACT_ATOMS: atom_id res chain seq x y z
N MET A 1 15.22 -12.98 -10.13
CA MET A 1 15.12 -13.10 -8.66
C MET A 1 13.65 -12.99 -8.31
N GLU A 2 13.05 -14.03 -7.75
CA GLU A 2 11.64 -14.03 -7.36
C GLU A 2 11.56 -13.77 -5.85
N ILE A 3 10.80 -12.75 -5.43
CA ILE A 3 10.51 -12.55 -4.01
C ILE A 3 9.40 -13.52 -3.64
N THR A 4 9.76 -14.63 -3.00
CA THR A 4 8.79 -15.64 -2.59
C THR A 4 7.93 -15.17 -1.42
N LYS A 5 8.49 -14.38 -0.50
CA LYS A 5 7.77 -13.88 0.67
C LYS A 5 8.36 -12.59 1.23
N PHE A 6 7.52 -11.72 1.78
CA PHE A 6 7.93 -10.61 2.63
C PHE A 6 7.86 -11.04 4.10
N ASP A 7 8.91 -10.78 4.86
CA ASP A 7 8.82 -10.97 6.30
C ASP A 7 7.86 -9.92 6.92
N ARG A 8 7.36 -10.24 8.11
CA ARG A 8 6.38 -9.38 8.81
C ARG A 8 6.94 -7.99 9.14
N GLN A 9 8.25 -7.88 9.41
CA GLN A 9 8.87 -6.58 9.71
C GLN A 9 8.88 -5.70 8.46
N THR A 10 9.21 -6.26 7.29
CA THR A 10 9.16 -5.54 6.02
C THR A 10 7.74 -5.11 5.67
N LEU A 11 6.74 -5.98 5.87
CA LEU A 11 5.32 -5.61 5.69
C LEU A 11 4.89 -4.47 6.62
N ASN A 12 5.30 -4.49 7.88
CA ASN A 12 5.00 -3.42 8.83
C ASN A 12 5.66 -2.09 8.43
N LEU A 13 6.92 -2.13 7.98
CA LEU A 13 7.62 -0.95 7.49
C LEU A 13 6.94 -0.37 6.25
N LEU A 14 6.50 -1.23 5.35
CA LEU A 14 5.76 -0.83 4.15
C LEU A 14 4.42 -0.20 4.51
N GLN A 15 3.67 -0.80 5.45
CA GLN A 15 2.43 -0.22 5.94
C GLN A 15 2.65 1.19 6.51
N LYS A 16 3.67 1.38 7.36
CA LYS A 16 4.02 2.71 7.89
C LYS A 16 4.38 3.71 6.78
N ALA A 17 5.09 3.26 5.75
CA ALA A 17 5.39 4.13 4.61
C ALA A 17 4.13 4.53 3.84
N PHE A 18 3.14 3.64 3.73
CA PHE A 18 1.85 3.96 3.13
C PHE A 18 1.09 5.00 3.98
N GLU A 19 1.07 4.84 5.31
CA GLU A 19 0.47 5.83 6.24
C GLU A 19 1.06 7.23 6.00
N ILE A 20 2.39 7.34 5.97
CA ILE A 20 3.09 8.62 5.74
C ILE A 20 2.68 9.25 4.41
N VAL A 21 2.61 8.47 3.32
CA VAL A 21 2.25 8.99 2.00
C VAL A 21 0.79 9.47 1.98
N LEU A 22 -0.13 8.74 2.63
CA LEU A 22 -1.54 9.14 2.75
C LEU A 22 -1.66 10.45 3.56
N GLU A 23 -0.96 10.56 4.69
CA GLU A 23 -0.92 11.77 5.52
C GLU A 23 -0.36 12.97 4.76
N GLN A 24 0.77 12.82 4.07
CA GLN A 24 1.37 13.87 3.25
C GLN A 24 0.42 14.38 2.16
N ASN A 25 -0.43 13.50 1.62
CA ASN A 25 -1.41 13.82 0.58
C ASN A 25 -2.79 14.19 1.13
N LYS A 26 -2.92 14.29 2.47
CA LYS A 26 -4.16 14.61 3.20
C LYS A 26 -5.31 13.66 2.86
N ILE A 27 -5.01 12.37 2.68
CA ILE A 27 -5.99 11.33 2.43
C ILE A 27 -6.46 10.78 3.77
N PRO A 28 -7.72 11.02 4.18
CA PRO A 28 -8.21 10.44 5.41
C PRO A 28 -8.41 8.93 5.22
N PHE A 29 -8.16 8.16 6.26
CA PHE A 29 -8.43 6.72 6.30
C PHE A 29 -8.82 6.33 7.72
N LYS A 30 -9.67 5.33 7.83
CA LYS A 30 -10.04 4.71 9.11
C LYS A 30 -9.06 3.60 9.46
N LYS A 31 -8.73 2.77 8.47
CA LYS A 31 -7.80 1.65 8.62
C LYS A 31 -7.11 1.35 7.31
N ILE A 32 -5.86 0.92 7.40
CA ILE A 32 -5.16 0.33 6.28
C ILE A 32 -4.50 -1.00 6.66
N GLY A 33 -4.13 -1.78 5.67
CA GLY A 33 -3.35 -3.01 5.86
C GLY A 33 -2.57 -3.39 4.62
N ILE A 34 -1.49 -4.14 4.81
CA ILE A 34 -0.73 -4.76 3.73
C ILE A 34 -0.75 -6.27 3.95
N ALA A 35 -1.09 -7.01 2.90
CA ALA A 35 -1.08 -8.47 2.89
C ALA A 35 -0.36 -9.00 1.65
N GLU A 36 0.04 -10.27 1.71
CA GLU A 36 0.61 -10.98 0.56
C GLU A 36 -0.42 -11.95 -0.02
N GLU A 37 -0.47 -12.04 -1.35
CA GLU A 37 -1.31 -12.98 -2.08
C GLU A 37 -0.52 -13.54 -3.26
N ALA A 38 -0.01 -14.77 -3.13
CA ALA A 38 0.84 -15.43 -4.14
C ALA A 38 1.97 -14.51 -4.64
N GLU A 39 1.92 -14.06 -5.90
CA GLU A 39 2.91 -13.17 -6.54
C GLU A 39 2.62 -11.68 -6.38
N GLN A 40 1.60 -11.34 -5.60
CA GLN A 40 1.12 -9.98 -5.39
C GLN A 40 1.25 -9.55 -3.93
N LEU A 41 1.37 -8.24 -3.76
CA LEU A 41 1.10 -7.54 -2.51
C LEU A 41 -0.24 -6.84 -2.64
N VAL A 42 -0.96 -6.81 -1.53
CA VAL A 42 -2.32 -6.31 -1.43
C VAL A 42 -2.34 -5.19 -0.41
N PHE A 43 -2.82 -4.03 -0.83
CA PHE A 43 -3.10 -2.88 0.01
C PHE A 43 -4.61 -2.80 0.25
N LEU A 44 -4.97 -2.88 1.52
CA LEU A 44 -6.34 -2.73 2.02
C LEU A 44 -6.49 -1.31 2.55
N TYR A 45 -7.53 -0.62 2.08
CA TYR A 45 -7.84 0.76 2.47
C TYR A 45 -9.31 0.87 2.87
N GLU A 46 -9.56 1.30 4.10
CA GLU A 46 -10.89 1.61 4.62
C GLU A 46 -11.00 3.14 4.77
N GLY A 47 -11.84 3.75 3.93
CA GLY A 47 -12.15 5.19 3.95
C GLY A 47 -13.26 5.54 4.95
N LYS A 48 -13.94 6.67 4.75
CA LYS A 48 -15.07 7.07 5.61
C LYS A 48 -16.35 6.27 5.36
N ALA A 49 -16.49 5.69 4.17
CA ALA A 49 -17.67 4.91 3.79
C ALA A 49 -17.73 3.51 4.42
N GLU A 50 -16.76 3.15 5.29
CA GLU A 50 -16.60 1.81 5.90
C GLU A 50 -16.46 0.64 4.91
N GLU A 51 -16.31 0.95 3.62
CA GLU A 51 -15.99 -0.01 2.59
C GLU A 51 -14.47 -0.25 2.52
N VAL A 52 -14.08 -1.53 2.41
CA VAL A 52 -12.68 -1.93 2.27
C VAL A 52 -12.34 -2.03 0.79
N HIS A 53 -11.50 -1.13 0.32
CA HIS A 53 -10.96 -1.14 -1.04
C HIS A 53 -9.64 -1.90 -1.09
N VAL A 54 -9.46 -2.65 -2.19
CA VAL A 54 -8.33 -3.56 -2.37
C VAL A 54 -7.53 -3.15 -3.60
N PHE A 55 -6.25 -2.85 -3.41
CA PHE A 55 -5.31 -2.52 -4.48
C PHE A 55 -4.20 -3.55 -4.51
N LYS A 56 -3.85 -4.06 -5.70
CA LYS A 56 -2.84 -5.11 -5.84
C LYS A 56 -1.71 -4.67 -6.74
N TRP A 57 -0.48 -5.06 -6.40
CA TRP A 57 0.69 -4.90 -7.28
C TRP A 57 1.59 -6.13 -7.21
N LYS A 58 2.44 -6.30 -8.23
CA LYS A 58 3.35 -7.45 -8.30
C LYS A 58 4.52 -7.29 -7.33
N LYS A 59 4.87 -8.37 -6.62
CA LYS A 59 6.07 -8.41 -5.76
C LYS A 59 7.35 -8.05 -6.52
N ALA A 60 7.42 -8.44 -7.80
CA ALA A 60 8.54 -8.11 -8.67
C ALA A 60 8.80 -6.59 -8.79
N SER A 61 7.76 -5.75 -8.66
CA SER A 61 7.89 -4.29 -8.69
C SER A 61 8.58 -3.70 -7.44
N SER A 62 8.82 -4.53 -6.42
CA SER A 62 9.48 -4.15 -5.17
C SER A 62 10.98 -4.47 -5.15
N ILE A 63 11.52 -5.13 -6.18
CA ILE A 63 12.93 -5.55 -6.23
C ILE A 63 13.82 -4.32 -6.47
N GLY A 64 14.81 -4.11 -5.60
CA GLY A 64 15.82 -3.05 -5.75
C GLY A 64 15.30 -1.64 -5.46
N VAL A 65 14.09 -1.50 -4.93
CA VAL A 65 13.46 -0.22 -4.61
C VAL A 65 13.37 -0.04 -3.10
N SER A 66 13.64 1.16 -2.61
CA SER A 66 13.46 1.47 -1.19
C SER A 66 11.97 1.49 -0.81
N ILE A 67 11.65 1.18 0.44
CA ILE A 67 10.26 1.11 0.93
C ILE A 67 9.49 2.43 0.68
N GLY A 68 10.14 3.57 0.90
CA GLY A 68 9.51 4.88 0.65
C GLY A 68 9.20 5.14 -0.82
N VAL A 69 10.11 4.77 -1.73
CA VAL A 69 9.89 4.90 -3.18
C VAL A 69 8.81 3.94 -3.65
N LEU A 70 8.78 2.71 -3.10
CA LEU A 70 7.72 1.74 -3.38
C LEU A 70 6.35 2.27 -2.95
N ALA A 71 6.23 2.81 -1.73
CA ALA A 71 4.99 3.39 -1.24
C ALA A 71 4.50 4.53 -2.13
N GLN A 72 5.38 5.45 -2.51
CA GLN A 72 5.04 6.54 -3.42
C GLN A 72 4.60 6.00 -4.80
N SER A 73 5.33 5.03 -5.36
CA SER A 73 5.02 4.46 -6.68
C SER A 73 3.68 3.70 -6.70
N VAL A 74 3.30 3.05 -5.61
CA VAL A 74 2.03 2.31 -5.51
C VAL A 74 0.87 3.27 -5.24
N LEU A 75 1.05 4.24 -4.33
CA LEU A 75 -0.03 5.13 -3.90
C LEU A 75 -0.28 6.30 -4.86
N THR A 76 0.75 6.93 -5.43
CA THR A 76 0.60 8.11 -6.29
C THR A 76 -0.43 7.92 -7.41
N PRO A 77 -0.44 6.80 -8.15
CA PRO A 77 -1.42 6.58 -9.21
C PRO A 77 -2.86 6.42 -8.69
N ILE A 78 -3.04 5.95 -7.45
CA ILE A 78 -4.38 5.65 -6.88
C ILE A 78 -4.88 6.77 -5.96
N ILE A 79 -4.05 7.73 -5.54
CA ILE A 79 -4.45 8.88 -4.70
C ILE A 79 -5.71 9.59 -5.22
N PRO A 80 -5.86 9.91 -6.53
CA PRO A 80 -7.08 10.53 -7.04
C PRO A 80 -8.33 9.69 -6.76
N HIS A 81 -8.21 8.36 -6.84
CA HIS A 81 -9.31 7.45 -6.53
C HIS A 81 -9.59 7.40 -5.02
N LEU A 82 -8.54 7.32 -4.19
CA LEU A 82 -8.70 7.34 -2.74
C LEU A 82 -9.42 8.60 -2.25
N ARG A 83 -9.16 9.77 -2.85
CA ARG A 83 -9.87 11.02 -2.52
C ARG A 83 -11.38 10.96 -2.74
N LEU A 84 -11.85 10.15 -3.70
CA LEU A 84 -13.27 9.99 -3.98
C LEU A 84 -13.95 9.04 -2.98
N LEU A 85 -13.16 8.14 -2.37
CA LEU A 85 -13.61 7.13 -1.40
C LEU A 85 -13.58 7.65 0.05
N SER A 86 -12.97 8.81 0.26
CA SER A 86 -12.55 9.34 1.55
C SER A 86 -13.40 10.50 2.05
#